data_AF-A0A7Y0TKJ0-F1
#
_entry.id   AF-A0A7Y0TKJ0-F1
#
_cell.length_a   1.000
_cell.length_b   1.000
_cell.length_c   1.000
_cell.angle_alpha   90.00
_cell.angle_beta   90.00
_cell.angle_gamma   90.00
#
_symmetry.space_group_name_H-M   'P 1'
#
loop_
_entity.id
_entity.type
_entity.pdbx_description
1 polymer ?
#
loop_
_entity_poly.entity_id
_entity_poly.type
_entity_poly.pdbx_seq_one_letter_code
_entity_poly.pdbx_strand_id
1 'polypeptide(L)'
;MKNTMTYSGYMASMEFDPDDNILVGRVLGIDDLISFHGDSVAEFTQAFHEAVDDYVSACEKLGQAPEKPASGRLMLRVNPVVHAAALKAAAHTGQSLNRWAEQVLRQATNA
;
A
#
# COMPACT_ATOMS: atom_id res chain seq x y z
N MET A 1 5.27 1.14 -14.56
CA MET A 1 4.54 0.25 -13.63
C MET A 1 5.57 -0.28 -12.66
N LYS A 2 5.45 -0.01 -11.36
CA LYS A 2 6.34 -0.63 -10.35
C LYS A 2 5.81 -2.03 -10.08
N ASN A 3 6.67 -3.05 -10.15
CA ASN A 3 6.28 -4.39 -9.74
C ASN A 3 6.15 -4.39 -8.21
N THR A 4 5.05 -4.95 -7.71
CA THR A 4 4.77 -5.01 -6.27
C THR A 4 4.51 -6.43 -5.83
N MET A 5 4.89 -6.75 -4.59
CA MET A 5 4.57 -8.02 -3.92
C MET A 5 3.92 -7.78 -2.56
N THR A 6 3.20 -8.77 -2.04
CA THR A 6 2.49 -8.66 -0.76
C THR A 6 2.78 -9.84 0.16
N TYR A 7 2.99 -9.55 1.43
CA TYR A 7 3.21 -10.55 2.48
C TYR A 7 2.66 -10.02 3.81
N SER A 8 1.89 -10.86 4.54
CA SER A 8 1.33 -10.51 5.86
C SER A 8 0.58 -9.16 5.94
N GLY A 9 -0.04 -8.73 4.83
CA GLY A 9 -0.74 -7.44 4.74
C GLY A 9 0.14 -6.24 4.40
N TYR A 10 1.45 -6.43 4.27
CA TYR A 10 2.41 -5.45 3.77
C TYR A 10 2.58 -5.58 2.27
N MET A 11 2.90 -4.47 1.61
CA MET A 11 3.21 -4.40 0.19
C MET A 11 4.63 -3.87 0.02
N ALA A 12 5.41 -4.43 -0.89
CA ALA A 12 6.72 -3.90 -1.25
C ALA A 12 6.80 -3.51 -2.72
N SER A 13 7.52 -2.43 -3.02
CA SER A 13 7.99 -2.13 -4.37
C SER A 13 9.22 -2.98 -4.69
N MET A 14 9.37 -3.36 -5.95
CA MET A 14 10.57 -3.98 -6.49
C MET A 14 11.15 -3.10 -7.60
N GLU A 15 12.40 -2.71 -7.45
CA GLU A 15 13.16 -1.90 -8.40
C GLU A 15 14.50 -2.59 -8.66
N PHE A 16 14.99 -2.56 -9.90
CA PHE A 16 16.31 -3.10 -10.23
C PHE A 16 17.34 -1.97 -10.14
N ASP A 17 18.38 -2.19 -9.34
CA ASP A 17 19.55 -1.33 -9.26
C ASP A 17 20.61 -1.83 -10.26
N PRO A 18 20.91 -1.06 -11.33
CA PRO A 18 21.88 -1.48 -12.33
C PRO A 18 23.34 -1.32 -11.89
N ASP A 19 23.63 -0.50 -10.88
CA ASP A 19 24.99 -0.24 -10.42
C ASP A 19 25.48 -1.42 -9.57
N ASP A 20 24.61 -1.94 -8.70
CA ASP A 20 24.88 -3.09 -7.85
C ASP A 20 24.38 -4.42 -8.45
N ASN A 21 23.61 -4.37 -9.54
CA ASN A 21 22.98 -5.52 -10.22
C ASN A 21 22.10 -6.37 -9.26
N ILE A 22 21.29 -5.69 -8.46
CA ILE A 22 20.40 -6.30 -7.46
C ILE A 22 18.96 -5.82 -7.60
N LEU A 23 18.03 -6.53 -6.98
CA LEU A 23 16.67 -6.06 -6.76
C LEU A 23 16.60 -5.37 -5.41
N VAL A 24 16.13 -4.11 -5.38
CA VAL A 24 15.95 -3.31 -4.17
C VAL A 24 14.47 -3.15 -3.86
N GLY A 25 14.15 -3.34 -2.58
CA GLY A 25 12.80 -3.45 -2.07
C GLY A 25 12.55 -2.45 -0.95
N ARG A 26 11.34 -1.89 -0.93
CA ARG A 26 10.86 -1.04 0.17
C ARG A 26 9.40 -1.35 0.47
N VAL A 27 9.08 -1.48 1.75
CA VAL A 27 7.68 -1.59 2.21
C VAL A 27 6.95 -0.27 1.99
N LEU A 28 5.73 -0.37 1.46
CA LEU A 28 4.88 0.75 1.08
C LEU A 28 3.68 0.87 2.02
N GLY A 29 3.19 2.10 2.15
CA GLY A 29 1.96 2.38 2.89
C GLY A 29 2.12 2.41 4.41
N ILE A 30 3.35 2.50 4.91
CA ILE A 30 3.70 2.76 6.30
C ILE A 30 4.74 3.89 6.38
N ASP A 31 4.80 4.59 7.50
CA ASP A 31 5.79 5.63 7.78
C ASP A 31 7.16 5.02 8.15
N ASP A 32 7.16 3.85 8.80
CA ASP A 32 8.39 3.13 9.12
C ASP A 32 9.18 2.71 7.87
N LEU A 33 10.49 2.96 7.88
CA LEU A 33 11.37 2.60 6.76
C LEU A 33 11.84 1.15 6.88
N ILE A 34 11.28 0.29 6.04
CA ILE A 34 11.71 -1.10 5.88
C ILE A 34 12.20 -1.29 4.44
N SER A 35 13.49 -1.57 4.29
CA SER A 35 14.14 -1.83 3.00
C SER A 35 14.95 -3.12 3.04
N PHE A 36 15.06 -3.77 1.89
CA PHE A 36 15.76 -5.05 1.72
C PHE A 36 16.19 -5.18 0.26
N HIS A 37 17.00 -6.19 -0.06
CA HIS A 37 17.42 -6.46 -1.43
C HIS A 37 17.63 -7.96 -1.65
N GLY A 38 17.88 -8.35 -2.89
CA GLY A 38 18.31 -9.70 -3.24
C GLY A 38 18.85 -9.78 -4.66
N ASP A 39 19.71 -10.76 -4.93
CA ASP A 39 20.39 -10.91 -6.22
C ASP A 39 19.51 -11.70 -7.23
N SER A 40 18.45 -12.31 -6.72
CA SER A 40 17.42 -12.98 -7.49
C SER A 40 16.03 -12.68 -6.94
N VAL A 41 15.00 -12.96 -7.74
CA VAL A 41 13.60 -12.83 -7.29
C VAL A 41 13.32 -13.71 -6.06
N ALA A 42 13.97 -14.89 -5.96
CA ALA A 42 13.79 -15.80 -4.84
C ALA A 42 14.38 -15.20 -3.55
N GLU A 43 15.63 -14.74 -3.60
CA GLU A 43 16.29 -14.08 -2.46
C GLU A 43 15.57 -12.80 -2.06
N PHE A 44 15.16 -11.99 -3.02
CA PHE A 44 14.39 -10.78 -2.75
C PHE A 44 13.09 -11.08 -2.02
N THR A 45 12.37 -12.13 -2.43
CA THR A 45 11.11 -12.54 -1.79
C THR A 45 11.35 -13.03 -0.37
N GLN A 46 12.43 -13.79 -0.15
CA GLN A 46 12.82 -14.24 1.18
C GLN A 46 13.19 -13.05 2.08
N ALA A 47 14.04 -12.15 1.59
CA ALA A 47 14.47 -10.95 2.31
C ALA A 47 13.28 -10.04 2.65
N PHE A 48 12.27 -9.95 1.77
CA PHE A 48 11.03 -9.25 2.07
C PHE A 48 10.29 -9.86 3.27
N HIS A 49 10.08 -11.18 3.26
CA HIS A 49 9.36 -11.86 4.32
C HIS A 49 10.10 -11.74 5.65
N GLU A 50 11.41 -11.96 5.65
CA GLU A 50 12.26 -11.82 6.83
C GLU A 50 12.21 -10.38 7.37
N ALA A 51 12.33 -9.37 6.51
CA ALA A 51 12.26 -7.97 6.94
C ALA A 51 10.90 -7.60 7.58
N VAL A 52 9.79 -8.15 7.07
CA VAL A 52 8.45 -7.94 7.65
C VAL A 52 8.29 -8.68 8.98
N ASP A 53 8.73 -9.94 9.05
CA ASP A 53 8.63 -10.74 10.26
C ASP A 53 9.51 -10.16 11.39
N ASP A 54 10.71 -9.70 11.06
CA ASP A 54 11.62 -9.03 11.98
C ASP A 54 11.03 -7.71 12.49
N TYR A 55 10.42 -6.91 11.59
CA TYR A 55 9.74 -5.68 11.97
C TYR A 55 8.59 -5.94 12.96
N VAL A 56 7.72 -6.90 12.65
CA VAL A 56 6.60 -7.26 13.53
C VAL A 56 7.12 -7.78 14.87
N SER A 57 8.13 -8.65 14.86
CA SER A 57 8.76 -9.17 16.08
C SER A 57 9.40 -8.06 16.92
N ALA A 58 10.06 -7.09 16.28
CA ALA A 58 10.65 -5.94 16.96
C ALA A 58 9.59 -5.07 17.64
N CYS A 59 8.48 -4.77 16.93
CA CYS A 59 7.35 -4.03 17.49
C CYS A 59 6.78 -4.73 18.73
N GLU A 60 6.55 -6.05 18.65
CA GLU A 60 6.06 -6.85 19.77
C GLU A 60 7.00 -6.80 20.98
N LYS A 61 8.32 -6.96 20.76
CA LYS A 61 9.34 -6.88 21.83
C LYS A 61 9.38 -5.50 22.49
N LEU A 62 9.07 -4.44 21.75
CA LEU A 62 9.00 -3.07 22.24
C LEU A 62 7.64 -2.72 22.88
N GLY A 63 6.68 -3.64 22.86
CA GLY A 63 5.32 -3.39 23.33
C GLY A 63 4.54 -2.39 22.47
N GLN A 64 4.94 -2.25 21.20
CA GLN A 64 4.33 -1.37 20.22
C GLN A 64 3.51 -2.18 19.21
N ALA A 65 2.43 -1.60 18.69
CA ALA A 65 1.69 -2.22 17.60
C ALA A 65 2.44 -1.92 16.29
N PRO A 66 2.74 -2.94 15.45
CA PRO A 66 3.33 -2.69 14.15
C PRO A 66 2.37 -1.88 13.28
N GLU A 67 2.92 -0.90 12.56
CA GLU A 67 2.16 -0.10 11.62
C GLU A 67 1.66 -0.99 10.48
N LYS A 68 0.42 -0.77 10.02
CA LYS A 68 -0.16 -1.54 8.92
C LYS A 68 -0.60 -0.61 7.82
N PRO A 69 -0.36 -0.97 6.54
CA PRO A 69 -0.92 -0.22 5.44
C PRO A 69 -2.44 -0.07 5.56
N ALA A 70 -2.94 1.10 5.12
CA ALA A 70 -4.37 1.34 5.09
C ALA A 70 -5.07 0.26 4.24
N SER A 71 -6.12 -0.36 4.79
CA SER A 71 -6.84 -1.48 4.14
C SER A 71 -7.54 -1.14 2.82
N GLY A 72 -7.58 0.13 2.42
CA GLY A 72 -8.37 0.64 1.30
C GLY A 72 -9.90 0.61 1.53
N ARG A 73 -10.38 0.06 2.64
CA ARG A 73 -11.82 0.00 2.96
C ARG A 73 -12.23 1.29 3.68
N LEU A 74 -13.10 2.06 3.04
CA LEU A 74 -13.58 3.33 3.56
C LEU A 74 -15.07 3.23 3.93
N MET A 75 -15.37 2.95 5.21
CA MET A 75 -16.76 2.90 5.71
C MET A 75 -17.18 4.28 6.25
N LEU A 76 -17.92 5.04 5.44
CA LEU A 76 -18.36 6.39 5.80
C LEU A 76 -19.87 6.46 5.96
N ARG A 77 -20.31 7.23 6.96
CA ARG A 77 -21.69 7.70 7.04
C ARG A 77 -21.78 9.02 6.28
N VAL A 78 -22.44 8.99 5.12
CA VAL A 78 -22.61 10.16 4.25
C VAL A 78 -24.06 10.64 4.35
N ASN A 79 -24.27 11.97 4.38
CA ASN A 79 -25.62 12.54 4.33
C ASN A 79 -26.35 12.02 3.07
N PRO A 80 -27.63 11.58 3.16
CA PRO A 80 -28.35 11.00 2.03
C PRO A 80 -28.39 11.89 0.77
N VAL A 81 -28.46 13.22 0.94
CA VAL A 81 -28.47 14.17 -0.17
C VAL A 81 -27.13 14.16 -0.91
N VAL A 82 -26.03 14.16 -0.16
CA VAL A 82 -24.67 14.09 -0.71
C VAL A 82 -24.43 12.73 -1.37
N HIS A 83 -24.88 11.65 -0.75
CA HIS A 83 -24.76 10.30 -1.32
C HIS A 83 -25.50 10.18 -2.67
N ALA A 84 -26.71 10.73 -2.77
CA ALA A 84 -27.46 10.74 -4.03
C ALA A 84 -26.77 11.57 -5.12
N ALA A 85 -26.18 12.70 -4.75
CA ALA A 85 -25.40 13.53 -5.69
C ALA A 85 -24.15 12.81 -6.19
N ALA A 86 -23.42 12.12 -5.30
CA ALA A 86 -22.23 11.35 -5.65
C ALA A 86 -22.57 10.17 -6.58
N LEU A 87 -23.67 9.45 -6.33
CA LEU A 87 -24.15 8.38 -7.22
C LEU A 87 -24.43 8.89 -8.64
N LYS A 88 -25.09 10.06 -8.75
CA LYS A 88 -25.34 10.69 -10.05
C LYS A 88 -24.03 11.09 -10.72
N ALA A 89 -23.12 11.75 -10.00
CA ALA A 89 -21.83 12.18 -10.55
C ALA A 89 -21.01 11.00 -11.09
N ALA A 90 -20.93 9.90 -10.33
CA ALA A 90 -20.27 8.68 -10.76
C ALA A 90 -20.89 8.12 -12.05
N ALA A 91 -22.22 8.05 -12.12
CA ALA A 91 -22.94 7.57 -13.30
C ALA A 91 -22.68 8.41 -14.57
N HIS A 92 -22.60 9.74 -14.45
CA HIS A 92 -22.30 10.63 -15.59
C HIS A 92 -20.90 10.41 -16.17
N THR A 93 -19.98 9.86 -15.37
CA THR A 93 -18.62 9.52 -15.81
C THR A 93 -18.49 8.06 -16.26
N GLY A 94 -19.57 7.27 -16.20
CA GLY A 94 -19.54 5.84 -16.51
C GLY A 94 -18.73 5.00 -15.50
N GLN A 95 -18.52 5.52 -14.28
CA GLN A 95 -17.71 4.87 -13.25
C GLN A 95 -18.59 4.37 -12.09
N SER A 96 -18.09 3.36 -11.36
CA SER A 96 -18.70 2.98 -10.08
C SER A 96 -18.49 4.08 -9.03
N LEU A 97 -19.35 4.12 -8.02
CA LEU A 97 -19.22 5.10 -6.92
C LEU A 97 -17.85 5.00 -6.23
N ASN A 98 -17.33 3.78 -6.03
CA ASN A 98 -16.02 3.57 -5.42
C ASN A 98 -14.88 4.14 -6.27
N ARG A 99 -14.88 3.91 -7.59
CA ARG A 99 -13.85 4.45 -8.50
C ARG A 99 -13.91 5.98 -8.57
N TRP A 100 -15.12 6.53 -8.66
CA TRP A 100 -15.33 7.98 -8.64
C TRP A 100 -14.84 8.59 -7.31
N ALA A 101 -15.18 7.96 -6.18
CA ALA A 101 -14.74 8.42 -4.87
C ALA A 101 -13.20 8.35 -4.72
N GLU A 102 -12.56 7.28 -5.19
CA GLU A 102 -11.10 7.16 -5.21
C GLU A 102 -10.46 8.29 -6.02
N GLN A 103 -11.01 8.62 -7.20
CA GLN A 103 -10.51 9.73 -8.02
C GLN A 103 -10.62 11.08 -7.29
N VAL A 104 -11.76 11.35 -6.65
CA VAL A 104 -11.97 12.59 -5.87
C VAL A 104 -10.99 12.66 -4.69
N LEU A 105 -10.78 11.55 -3.98
CA LEU A 105 -9.83 11.47 -2.88
C LEU A 105 -8.40 11.73 -3.34
N ARG A 106 -7.96 11.10 -4.44
CA ARG A 106 -6.64 11.34 -5.04
C ARG A 106 -6.41 12.81 -5.37
N GLN A 107 -7.38 13.46 -5.99
CA GLN A 107 -7.33 14.89 -6.29
C GLN A 107 -7.22 15.73 -5.02
N ALA A 108 -7.98 15.40 -3.97
CA ALA A 108 -7.97 16.15 -2.71
C ALA A 108 -6.66 16.01 -1.93
N THR A 109 -5.99 14.86 -2.04
CA THR A 109 -4.73 14.57 -1.34
C THR A 109 -3.48 14.86 -2.16
N ASN A 110 -3.61 15.23 -3.44
CA ASN A 110 -2.51 15.30 -4.41
C ASN A 110 -1.72 13.98 -4.54
N ALA A 111 -2.43 12.85 -4.49
CA ALA A 111 -1.86 11.50 -4.60
C ALA A 111 -2.09 10.86 -5.97
#